data_AF-A0A377VS78-F1
#
_entry.id   AF-A0A377VS78-F1
#
_cell.length_a   1.000
_cell.length_b   1.000
_cell.length_c   1.000
_cell.angle_alpha   90.00
_cell.angle_beta   90.00
_cell.angle_gamma   90.00
#
_symmetry.space_group_name_H-M   'P 1'
#
loop_
_entity.id
_entity.type
_entity.pdbx_description
1 polymer ?
#
loop_
_entity_poly.entity_id
_entity_poly.type
_entity_poly.pdbx_seq_one_letter_code
_entity_poly.pdbx_strand_id
1 'polypeptide(L)'
;MARVALVQPHEAGATTVPARKFFDICRGLPEGAEIAVQLEGDRMLVRSGRSRFSLSTLPAADFPNLDDWQSEVEFTLPQATMKRLIEATQFSMAHQDVRYYLNGMLF
;
A
#
# COMPACT_ATOMS: atom_id res chain seq x y z
N MET A 1 -7.24 1.28 -2.14
CA MET A 1 -6.53 -0.02 -2.16
C MET A 1 -6.02 -0.26 -3.57
N ALA A 2 -4.72 -0.50 -3.74
CA ALA A 2 -4.19 -0.93 -5.04
C ALA A 2 -4.60 -2.39 -5.27
N ARG A 3 -5.21 -2.70 -6.41
CA ARG A 3 -5.56 -4.07 -6.81
C ARG A 3 -4.81 -4.36 -8.11
N VAL A 4 -4.10 -5.48 -8.15
CA VAL A 4 -3.35 -5.94 -9.32
C VAL A 4 -4.02 -7.21 -9.83
N ALA A 5 -4.36 -7.25 -11.12
CA ALA A 5 -4.90 -8.46 -11.74
C ALA A 5 -3.79 -9.49 -11.94
N LEU A 6 -4.00 -10.72 -11.48
CA LEU A 6 -3.06 -11.82 -11.65
C LEU A 6 -3.37 -12.56 -12.97
N VAL A 7 -2.44 -12.50 -13.92
CA VAL A 7 -2.58 -13.15 -15.24
C VAL A 7 -2.09 -14.60 -15.21
N GLN A 8 -1.11 -14.89 -14.35
CA GLN A 8 -0.54 -16.23 -14.18
C GLN A 8 -1.35 -17.05 -13.14
N PRO A 9 -1.25 -18.39 -13.18
CA PRO A 9 -1.82 -19.25 -12.15
C PRO A 9 -1.32 -18.84 -10.76
N HIS A 10 -2.23 -18.82 -9.78
CA HIS A 10 -1.94 -18.39 -8.42
C HIS A 10 -2.75 -19.20 -7.43
N GLU A 11 -2.24 -19.28 -6.21
CA GLU A 11 -2.94 -19.87 -5.07
C GLU A 11 -3.43 -18.76 -4.14
N ALA A 12 -4.62 -18.95 -3.59
CA ALA A 12 -5.18 -18.01 -2.64
C ALA A 12 -4.40 -18.07 -1.32
N GLY A 13 -4.10 -16.90 -0.76
CA GLY A 13 -3.41 -16.78 0.51
C GLY A 13 -3.23 -15.30 0.90
N ALA A 14 -2.83 -15.07 2.14
CA ALA A 14 -2.57 -13.73 2.64
C ALA A 14 -1.41 -13.76 3.65
N THR A 15 -0.57 -12.73 3.61
CA THR A 15 0.51 -12.52 4.57
C THR A 15 0.87 -11.03 4.61
N THR A 16 1.65 -10.61 5.59
CA THR A 16 2.22 -9.26 5.63
C THR A 16 3.74 -9.33 5.54
N VAL A 17 4.35 -8.31 4.95
CA VAL A 17 5.79 -8.26 4.67
C VAL A 17 6.32 -6.84 4.91
N PRO A 18 7.60 -6.65 5.30
CA PRO A 18 8.19 -5.33 5.42
C PRO A 18 8.12 -4.54 4.09
N ALA A 19 7.20 -3.57 4.03
CA ALA A 19 6.83 -2.86 2.80
C ALA A 19 8.04 -2.24 2.09
N ARG A 20 8.92 -1.56 2.85
CA ARG A 20 10.11 -0.92 2.27
C ARG A 20 11.07 -1.92 1.65
N LYS A 21 11.36 -3.03 2.34
CA LYS A 21 12.27 -4.07 1.84
C LYS A 21 11.72 -4.74 0.58
N PHE A 22 10.43 -5.09 0.59
CA PHE A 22 9.79 -5.71 -0.56
C PHE A 22 9.79 -4.76 -1.78
N PHE A 23 9.46 -3.49 -1.57
CA PHE A 23 9.52 -2.45 -2.62
C PHE A 23 10.94 -2.29 -3.18
N ASP A 24 11.95 -2.18 -2.32
CA ASP A 24 13.34 -2.01 -2.74
C ASP A 24 13.85 -3.25 -3.52
N ILE A 25 13.42 -4.47 -3.16
CA ILE A 25 13.68 -5.68 -3.94
C ILE A 25 13.04 -5.60 -5.31
N CYS A 26 11.75 -5.31 -5.41
CA CYS A 26 11.03 -5.21 -6.68
C CYS A 26 11.65 -4.15 -7.61
N ARG A 27 12.01 -2.98 -7.06
CA ARG A 27 12.64 -1.88 -7.79
C ARG A 27 14.07 -2.19 -8.26
N GLY A 28 14.79 -3.06 -7.53
CA GLY A 28 16.15 -3.45 -7.87
C GLY A 28 16.26 -4.54 -8.93
N LEU A 29 15.15 -5.13 -9.36
CA LEU A 29 15.14 -6.15 -10.41
C LEU A 29 15.24 -5.50 -11.81
N PRO A 30 15.77 -6.23 -12.80
CA PRO A 30 15.79 -5.75 -14.19
C PRO A 30 14.40 -5.44 -14.74
N GLU A 31 14.33 -4.56 -15.73
CA GLU A 31 13.09 -4.25 -16.43
C GLU A 31 12.49 -5.53 -17.08
N GLY A 32 11.16 -5.68 -16.97
CA GLY A 32 10.46 -6.85 -17.48
C GLY A 32 10.66 -8.15 -16.69
N ALA A 33 11.34 -8.10 -15.53
CA ALA A 33 11.57 -9.28 -14.72
C ALA A 33 10.26 -9.85 -14.13
N GLU A 34 10.07 -11.16 -14.28
CA GLU A 34 8.97 -11.89 -13.64
C GLU A 34 9.30 -12.20 -12.18
N ILE A 35 8.36 -11.88 -11.29
CA ILE A 35 8.53 -12.04 -9.84
C ILE A 35 7.59 -13.15 -9.34
N ALA A 36 8.18 -14.28 -8.93
CA ALA A 36 7.47 -15.34 -8.24
C ALA A 36 7.53 -15.14 -6.73
N VAL A 37 6.38 -15.19 -6.06
CA VAL A 37 6.24 -15.01 -4.62
C VAL A 37 5.56 -16.25 -4.05
N GLN A 38 6.13 -16.83 -3.00
CA GLN A 38 5.57 -17.98 -2.29
C GLN A 38 5.78 -17.85 -0.79
N LEU A 39 4.86 -18.40 -0.01
CA LEU A 39 4.97 -18.45 1.45
C LEU A 39 5.51 -19.83 1.87
N GLU A 40 6.61 -19.85 2.62
CA GLU A 40 7.22 -21.06 3.17
C GLU A 40 7.33 -20.89 4.70
N GLY A 41 6.37 -21.47 5.45
CA GLY A 41 6.25 -21.24 6.89
C GLY A 41 6.04 -19.75 7.19
N ASP A 42 6.88 -19.18 8.05
CA ASP A 42 6.80 -17.77 8.46
C ASP A 42 7.61 -16.82 7.55
N ARG A 43 8.01 -17.28 6.36
CA ARG A 43 8.84 -16.50 5.44
C ARG A 43 8.25 -16.44 4.04
N MET A 44 8.22 -15.22 3.49
CA MET A 44 7.89 -14.98 2.10
C MET A 44 9.16 -15.08 1.26
N LEU A 45 9.13 -15.97 0.28
CA LEU A 45 10.21 -16.16 -0.65
C LEU A 45 9.89 -15.46 -1.97
N VAL A 46 10.80 -14.60 -2.42
CA VAL A 46 10.72 -13.87 -3.69
C VAL A 46 11.80 -14.38 -4.62
N ARG A 47 11.41 -14.82 -5.82
CA ARG A 47 12.32 -15.32 -6.86
C ARG A 47 12.11 -14.55 -8.15
N SER A 48 13.20 -14.21 -8.82
CA SER A 48 13.18 -13.59 -10.15
C SER A 48 14.48 -13.93 -10.88
N GLY A 49 14.39 -14.76 -11.92
CA GLY A 49 15.57 -15.31 -12.60
C GLY A 49 16.50 -16.03 -11.62
N ARG A 50 17.73 -15.52 -11.44
CA ARG A 50 18.74 -16.05 -10.51
C ARG A 50 18.68 -15.43 -9.11
N SER A 51 17.89 -14.38 -8.93
CA SER A 51 17.77 -13.66 -7.65
C SER A 51 16.77 -14.37 -6.73
N ARG A 52 17.16 -14.57 -5.47
CA ARG A 52 16.32 -15.19 -4.43
C ARG A 52 16.42 -14.39 -3.14
N PHE A 53 15.27 -13.99 -2.61
CA PHE A 53 15.16 -13.25 -1.35
C PHE A 53 14.20 -13.98 -0.41
N SER A 54 14.46 -13.91 0.89
CA SER A 54 13.59 -14.45 1.94
C SER A 54 13.30 -13.35 2.95
N LEU A 55 12.02 -13.03 3.12
CA LEU A 55 11.53 -11.97 4.00
C LEU A 55 10.72 -12.59 5.14
N SER A 56 10.99 -12.16 6.37
CA SER A 56 10.15 -12.48 7.52
C SER A 56 8.74 -11.91 7.32
N THR A 57 7.73 -12.69 7.68
CA THR A 57 6.33 -12.30 7.59
C THR A 57 5.69 -12.15 8.97
N LEU A 58 4.55 -11.47 9.02
CA LEU A 58 3.60 -11.58 10.13
C LEU A 58 2.26 -12.08 9.59
N PRO A 59 1.48 -12.83 10.40
CA PRO A 59 0.16 -13.31 10.00
C PRO A 59 -0.74 -12.18 9.47
N ALA A 60 -1.47 -12.45 8.40
CA ALA A 60 -2.42 -11.48 7.85
C ALA A 60 -3.56 -11.13 8.83
N ALA A 61 -3.91 -12.07 9.71
CA ALA A 61 -4.93 -11.87 10.75
C ALA A 61 -4.53 -10.82 11.80
N ASP A 62 -3.24 -10.57 11.97
CA ASP A 62 -2.73 -9.58 12.92
C ASP A 62 -2.71 -8.16 12.32
N PHE A 63 -2.99 -8.03 11.01
CA PHE A 63 -3.03 -6.74 10.35
C PHE A 63 -4.33 -6.00 10.71
N PRO A 64 -4.25 -4.75 11.20
CA PRO A 64 -5.43 -4.01 11.60
C PRO A 64 -6.29 -3.71 10.36
N ASN A 65 -7.55 -4.15 10.42
CA ASN A 65 -8.55 -3.77 9.44
C ASN A 65 -9.33 -2.57 9.97
N LEU A 66 -9.71 -1.67 9.07
CA LEU A 66 -10.68 -0.62 9.38
C LEU A 66 -12.07 -1.26 9.38
N ASP A 67 -12.88 -0.93 10.37
CA ASP A 67 -14.27 -1.36 10.41
C ASP A 67 -15.07 -0.75 9.25
N ASP A 68 -16.08 -1.48 8.80
CA ASP A 68 -17.00 -1.00 7.78
C ASP A 68 -17.79 0.22 8.29
N TRP A 69 -17.91 1.25 7.46
CA TRP A 69 -18.71 2.44 7.73
C TRP A 69 -19.60 2.76 6.53
N GLN A 70 -20.73 3.42 6.79
CA GLN A 70 -21.67 3.82 5.74
C GLN A 70 -21.37 5.24 5.26
N SER A 71 -21.31 5.43 3.94
CA SER A 71 -21.10 6.74 3.34
C SER A 71 -22.33 7.63 3.52
N GLU A 72 -22.14 8.82 4.09
CA GLU A 72 -23.19 9.86 4.18
C GLU A 72 -23.32 10.67 2.88
N VAL A 73 -22.20 10.87 2.17
CA VAL A 73 -22.14 11.61 0.91
C VAL A 73 -21.11 10.97 -0.02
N GLU A 74 -21.53 10.70 -1.26
CA GLU A 74 -20.68 10.12 -2.29
C GLU A 74 -20.79 10.90 -3.59
N PHE A 75 -19.65 11.26 -4.17
CA PHE A 75 -19.59 11.95 -5.46
C PHE A 75 -18.30 11.62 -6.19
N THR A 76 -18.31 11.84 -7.50
CA THR A 76 -17.14 11.66 -8.36
C THR A 76 -16.64 13.02 -8.84
N LEU A 77 -15.32 13.17 -8.90
CA LEU A 77 -14.66 14.37 -9.44
C LEU A 77 -13.37 14.00 -10.18
N PRO A 78 -12.89 14.86 -11.10
CA PRO A 78 -11.59 14.67 -11.72
C PRO A 78 -10.46 14.70 -10.67
N GLN A 79 -9.47 13.80 -10.82
CA GLN A 79 -8.30 13.76 -9.94
C GLN A 79 -7.56 15.10 -9.91
N ALA A 80 -7.47 15.80 -11.05
CA ALA A 80 -6.87 17.12 -11.14
C ALA A 80 -7.60 18.17 -10.29
N THR A 81 -8.93 18.08 -10.19
CA THR A 81 -9.74 18.98 -9.35
C THR A 81 -9.42 18.75 -7.87
N MET A 82 -9.45 17.48 -7.41
CA MET A 82 -9.10 17.15 -6.02
C MET A 82 -7.67 17.58 -5.67
N LYS A 83 -6.71 17.26 -6.55
CA LYS A 83 -5.31 17.66 -6.40
C LYS A 83 -5.16 19.18 -6.26
N ARG A 84 -5.83 19.94 -7.12
CA ARG A 84 -5.81 21.41 -7.07
C ARG A 84 -6.33 21.96 -5.74
N LEU A 85 -7.42 21.41 -5.21
CA LEU A 85 -7.98 21.84 -3.92
C LEU A 85 -6.99 21.64 -2.77
N ILE A 86 -6.33 20.47 -2.75
CA ILE A 86 -5.32 20.14 -1.73
C ILE A 86 -4.09 21.04 -1.88
N GLU A 87 -3.52 21.15 -3.09
CA GLU A 87 -2.29 21.92 -3.32
C GLU A 87 -2.45 23.41 -3.00
N ALA A 88 -3.63 23.97 -3.25
CA ALA A 88 -3.94 25.37 -2.98
C ALA A 88 -4.10 25.71 -1.48
N THR A 89 -4.24 24.71 -0.61
CA THR A 89 -4.60 24.95 0.81
C THR A 89 -3.70 24.23 1.82
N GLN A 90 -3.04 23.13 1.43
CA GLN A 90 -2.25 22.29 2.35
C GLN A 90 -1.16 23.04 3.12
N PHE A 91 -0.55 24.07 2.51
CA PHE A 91 0.51 24.86 3.13
C PHE A 91 0.00 25.73 4.29
N SER A 92 -1.31 25.93 4.39
CA SER A 92 -1.95 26.72 5.45
C SER A 92 -2.36 25.85 6.65
N MET A 93 -2.16 24.52 6.59
CA MET A 93 -2.39 23.64 7.74
C MET A 93 -1.35 23.92 8.83
N ALA A 94 -1.78 23.88 10.09
CA ALA A 94 -0.86 24.00 11.21
C ALA A 94 -0.01 22.72 11.36
N HIS A 95 1.16 22.86 11.98
CA HIS A 95 2.06 21.74 12.25
C HIS A 95 2.18 21.52 13.76
N GLN A 96 1.65 20.40 14.24
CA GLN A 96 1.69 20.01 15.66
C GLN A 96 1.09 21.07 16.59
N ASP A 97 0.04 21.76 16.14
CA ASP A 97 -0.73 22.68 16.97
C ASP A 97 -1.53 21.90 18.02
N VAL A 98 -1.61 22.43 19.24
CA VAL A 98 -2.43 21.87 20.33
C VAL A 98 -3.91 21.79 19.96
N ARG A 99 -4.36 22.67 19.07
CA ARG A 99 -5.68 22.63 18.44
C ARG A 99 -5.66 21.61 17.31
N TYR A 100 -5.91 20.35 17.63
CA TYR A 100 -5.80 19.22 16.70
C TYR A 100 -6.57 19.41 15.38
N TYR A 101 -7.69 20.12 15.40
CA TYR A 101 -8.51 20.41 14.22
C TYR A 101 -7.83 21.36 13.20
N LEU A 102 -6.76 22.06 13.59
CA LEU A 102 -5.94 22.88 12.68
C LEU A 102 -4.84 22.08 11.97
N ASN A 103 -4.55 20.86 12.41
CA ASN A 103 -3.51 20.00 11.84
C ASN A 103 -3.99 19.22 10.61
N GLY A 104 -5.17 19.55 10.08
CA GLY A 104 -5.80 18.90 8.93
C GLY A 104 -6.47 19.91 7.99
N MET A 105 -7.16 19.39 6.99
CA MET A 105 -7.85 20.17 5.97
C MET A 105 -9.36 19.94 6.08
N LEU A 106 -10.15 21.02 6.03
CA LEU A 106 -11.61 20.95 6.02
C LEU A 106 -12.12 20.54 4.63
N PHE A 107 -13.11 19.64 4.60
CA PHE A 107 -13.85 19.21 3.42
C PHE A 107 -15.35 19.22 3.68
#